data_AF-A0A1E3QUZ9-F1
#
_entry.id   AF-A0A1E3QUZ9-F1
#
_cell.length_a   1.000
_cell.length_b   1.000
_cell.length_c   1.000
_cell.angle_alpha   90.00
_cell.angle_beta   90.00
_cell.angle_gamma   90.00
#
_symmetry.space_group_name_H-M   'P 1'
#
loop_
_entity.id
_entity.type
_entity.pdbx_description
1 polymer ?
#
loop_
_entity_poly.entity_id
_entity_poly.type
_entity_poly.pdbx_seq_one_letter_code
_entity_poly.pdbx_strand_id
1 'polypeptide(L)'
;MLPRKFTKLAGLGTSTKPASSHPFSKAYNPPSRCITYSFKINPNHTNAQILQHFSDNTDFFSVRPGLIKNFPKVSYNYVNHVITNTIFGDIASSSLIQQQRDFRDLLRVASLLRKLRVSNGAIITGGGESTLLEVAEIDLMNVDYDDESMFEAFARKHEKPSQIIVNELMTMANHISGLFFQRNGIPGIYRNYKFPKQRIAPGELTCWETLNRRCVESVANSQIPYPGLNSLTGLGEFLAELFYSVTPDVPGHDMLGLSCYLPSTSPLRHFADLVNHWQLQRWFRGESFFFDEQKLLHVVTVLQPREKVLVEAISQSRRYLLHKRLQRLGMNMEHTCVVTCPPYPKVTNVDYSLVRVLMLPYGIRCWLKYDQNRFPVAPRIGQYVKCKVAELDLIEGELVVGMVKKKAISRSTRPKSKARRKKSENRSLVSYNYE
;
A
#
# COMPACT_ATOMS: atom_id res chain seq x y z
N MET A 1 -6.90 -21.52 -3.97
CA MET A 1 -6.40 -22.15 -2.72
C MET A 1 -7.39 -23.19 -2.18
N LEU A 2 -8.62 -22.80 -1.83
CA LEU A 2 -9.63 -23.74 -1.33
C LEU A 2 -10.76 -23.98 -2.36
N PRO A 3 -11.42 -25.14 -2.36
CA PRO A 3 -12.58 -25.39 -3.21
C PRO A 3 -13.74 -24.44 -2.89
N ARG A 4 -14.53 -24.08 -3.92
CA ARG A 4 -15.67 -23.14 -3.80
C ARG A 4 -16.69 -23.52 -2.71
N LYS A 5 -16.89 -24.82 -2.47
CA LYS A 5 -17.80 -25.30 -1.42
C LYS A 5 -17.36 -24.86 -0.03
N PHE A 6 -16.06 -24.97 0.27
CA PHE A 6 -15.51 -24.58 1.57
C PHE A 6 -15.47 -23.06 1.73
N THR A 7 -15.13 -22.31 0.68
CA THR A 7 -15.12 -20.84 0.76
C THR A 7 -16.52 -20.26 0.96
N LYS A 8 -17.56 -20.88 0.40
CA LYS A 8 -18.96 -20.49 0.67
C LYS A 8 -19.43 -20.83 2.09
N LEU A 9 -18.96 -21.93 2.66
CA LEU A 9 -19.33 -22.35 4.02
C LEU A 9 -18.60 -21.54 5.10
N ALA A 10 -17.32 -21.26 4.87
CA ALA A 10 -16.48 -20.51 5.81
C ALA A 10 -16.50 -19.00 5.58
N GLY A 11 -17.11 -18.53 4.48
CA GLY A 11 -17.26 -17.11 4.16
C GLY A 11 -18.17 -16.42 5.18
N LEU A 12 -17.69 -15.30 5.73
CA LEU A 12 -18.51 -14.48 6.63
C LEU A 12 -19.48 -13.63 5.80
N GLY A 13 -20.71 -13.46 6.28
CA GLY A 13 -21.73 -12.63 5.63
C GLY A 13 -22.31 -13.20 4.32
N THR A 14 -22.01 -14.45 3.96
CA THR A 14 -22.62 -15.11 2.79
C THR A 14 -23.98 -15.70 3.16
N SER A 15 -25.06 -15.22 2.54
CA SER A 15 -26.38 -15.85 2.65
C SER A 15 -26.33 -17.24 2.01
N THR A 16 -26.64 -18.27 2.79
CA THR A 16 -26.67 -19.66 2.32
C THR A 16 -27.90 -19.99 1.47
N LYS A 17 -28.88 -19.09 1.36
CA LYS A 17 -30.06 -19.27 0.50
C LYS A 17 -29.93 -18.47 -0.81
N PRO A 18 -30.27 -19.05 -1.97
CA PRO A 18 -30.51 -18.26 -3.18
C PRO A 18 -31.62 -17.25 -2.86
N ALA A 19 -31.48 -16.03 -3.39
CA ALA A 19 -32.50 -15.00 -3.21
C ALA A 19 -33.83 -15.51 -3.77
N SER A 20 -34.76 -15.90 -2.90
CA SER A 20 -36.15 -16.01 -3.30
C SER A 20 -36.63 -14.60 -3.65
N SER A 21 -37.39 -14.48 -4.73
CA SER A 21 -37.91 -13.26 -5.33
C SER A 21 -38.88 -12.45 -4.43
N HIS A 22 -38.95 -12.74 -3.13
CA HIS A 22 -39.82 -12.05 -2.19
C HIS A 22 -39.03 -11.08 -1.28
N PRO A 23 -39.30 -9.76 -1.37
CA PRO A 23 -38.57 -8.72 -0.64
C PRO A 23 -38.77 -8.72 0.89
N PHE A 24 -39.57 -9.66 1.44
CA PHE A 24 -39.90 -9.74 2.87
C PHE A 24 -39.49 -11.05 3.56
N SER A 25 -38.77 -11.96 2.88
CA SER A 25 -38.20 -13.12 3.55
C SER A 25 -36.96 -12.68 4.35
N LYS A 26 -37.06 -12.60 5.69
CA LYS A 26 -35.89 -12.49 6.58
C LYS A 26 -34.97 -13.68 6.29
N ALA A 27 -33.90 -13.46 5.55
CA ALA A 27 -32.93 -14.49 5.25
C ALA A 27 -32.37 -15.04 6.58
N TYR A 28 -32.67 -16.31 6.86
CA TYR A 28 -32.08 -17.01 7.99
C TYR A 28 -30.58 -17.19 7.70
N ASN A 29 -29.74 -16.38 8.34
CA ASN A 29 -28.30 -16.54 8.30
C ASN A 29 -27.88 -17.45 9.46
N PRO A 30 -27.42 -18.69 9.18
CA PRO A 30 -26.91 -19.54 10.23
C PRO A 30 -25.69 -18.88 10.89
N PRO A 31 -25.49 -19.08 12.21
CA PRO A 31 -24.30 -18.59 12.88
C PRO A 31 -23.02 -19.09 12.20
N SER A 32 -22.13 -18.16 11.89
CA SER A 32 -20.84 -18.45 11.27
C SER A 32 -19.76 -18.56 12.34
N ARG A 33 -18.94 -19.61 12.27
CA ARG A 33 -17.78 -19.80 13.16
C ARG A 33 -16.65 -18.88 12.72
N CYS A 34 -15.97 -18.27 13.68
CA CYS A 34 -14.83 -17.40 13.41
C CYS A 34 -13.77 -17.52 14.52
N ILE A 35 -12.59 -17.01 14.23
CA ILE A 35 -11.62 -16.63 15.26
C ILE A 35 -11.75 -15.11 15.41
N THR A 36 -11.96 -14.65 16.63
CA THR A 36 -12.17 -13.24 16.97
C THR A 36 -10.94 -12.70 17.69
N TYR A 37 -10.44 -11.57 17.19
CA TYR A 37 -9.38 -10.77 17.80
C TYR A 37 -10.01 -9.53 18.42
N SER A 38 -9.98 -9.44 19.74
CA SER A 38 -10.57 -8.33 20.49
C SER A 38 -9.48 -7.56 21.21
N PHE A 39 -9.53 -6.22 21.18
CA PHE A 39 -8.64 -5.36 21.95
C PHE A 39 -9.39 -4.14 22.47
N LYS A 40 -8.93 -3.57 23.58
CA LYS A 40 -9.48 -2.34 24.15
C LYS A 40 -8.59 -1.18 23.75
N ILE A 41 -9.16 -0.04 23.38
CA ILE A 41 -8.36 1.16 23.12
C ILE A 41 -9.09 2.38 23.69
N ASN A 42 -8.38 3.16 24.49
CA ASN A 42 -8.88 4.44 24.95
C ASN A 42 -8.34 5.53 24.01
N PRO A 43 -9.21 6.24 23.25
CA PRO A 43 -8.77 7.26 22.31
C PRO A 43 -8.13 8.49 22.97
N ASN A 44 -8.21 8.61 24.30
CA ASN A 44 -7.60 9.69 25.07
C ASN A 44 -6.21 9.34 25.62
N HIS A 45 -5.76 8.08 25.52
CA HIS A 45 -4.42 7.70 25.97
C HIS A 45 -3.34 8.23 25.03
N THR A 46 -2.18 8.58 25.59
CA THR A 46 -1.00 8.94 24.80
C THR A 46 -0.42 7.72 24.10
N ASN A 47 0.41 7.96 23.08
CA ASN A 47 1.03 6.88 22.31
C ASN A 47 1.83 5.91 23.21
N ALA A 48 2.58 6.46 24.17
CA ALA A 48 3.37 5.67 25.12
C ALA A 48 2.48 4.78 26.01
N GLN A 49 1.35 5.31 26.51
CA GLN A 49 0.41 4.56 27.34
C GLN A 49 -0.20 3.38 26.56
N ILE A 50 -0.55 3.59 25.29
CA ILE A 50 -1.12 2.52 24.46
C ILE A 50 -0.08 1.42 24.21
N LEU A 51 1.17 1.78 23.90
CA LEU A 51 2.24 0.82 23.70
C LEU A 51 2.57 0.03 24.97
N GLN A 52 2.58 0.70 26.12
CA GLN A 52 2.80 0.04 27.41
C GLN A 52 1.73 -1.01 27.71
N HIS A 53 0.48 -0.79 27.30
CA HIS A 53 -0.54 -1.83 27.47
C HIS A 53 -0.28 -3.09 26.63
N PHE A 54 0.41 -2.98 25.49
CA PHE A 54 0.79 -4.14 24.67
C PHE A 54 1.97 -4.93 25.25
N SER A 55 2.86 -4.29 26.02
CA SER A 55 3.97 -4.97 26.69
C SER A 55 3.55 -5.57 28.03
N ASP A 56 2.86 -4.79 28.87
CA ASP A 56 2.77 -5.08 30.30
C ASP A 56 1.44 -5.72 30.71
N ASN A 57 0.36 -5.54 29.93
CA ASN A 57 -0.99 -5.93 30.34
C ASN A 57 -1.51 -7.17 29.59
N THR A 58 -1.84 -8.22 30.33
CA THR A 58 -2.40 -9.46 29.80
C THR A 58 -3.86 -9.30 29.34
N ASP A 59 -4.58 -8.30 29.85
CA ASP A 59 -6.03 -8.11 29.61
C ASP A 59 -6.35 -7.13 28.47
N PHE A 60 -5.32 -6.59 27.79
CA PHE A 60 -5.50 -5.58 26.75
C PHE A 60 -6.12 -6.16 25.47
N PHE A 61 -5.77 -7.40 25.12
CA PHE A 61 -6.30 -8.10 23.97
C PHE A 61 -6.66 -9.54 24.29
N SER A 62 -7.54 -10.13 23.50
CA SER A 62 -7.89 -11.55 23.58
C SER A 62 -8.14 -12.13 22.20
N VAL A 63 -7.76 -13.40 22.04
CA VAL A 63 -8.05 -14.20 20.85
C VAL A 63 -8.96 -15.34 21.27
N ARG A 64 -10.13 -15.47 20.64
CA ARG A 64 -11.13 -16.47 21.03
C ARG A 64 -11.85 -17.07 19.82
N PRO A 65 -12.23 -18.36 19.85
CA PRO A 65 -13.22 -18.86 18.91
C PRO A 65 -14.56 -18.17 19.18
N GLY A 66 -15.24 -17.77 18.11
CA GLY A 66 -16.48 -17.00 18.16
C GLY A 66 -17.55 -17.54 17.22
N LEU A 67 -18.78 -17.11 17.48
CA LEU A 67 -19.95 -17.42 16.67
C LEU A 67 -20.71 -16.13 16.37
N ILE A 68 -20.73 -15.71 15.11
CA ILE A 68 -21.31 -14.43 14.68
C ILE A 68 -22.52 -14.70 13.77
N LYS A 69 -23.61 -13.93 13.96
CA LYS A 69 -24.86 -14.06 13.21
C LYS A 69 -25.24 -12.80 12.42
N ASN A 70 -24.96 -11.62 12.97
CA ASN A 70 -25.42 -10.36 12.40
C ASN A 70 -24.36 -9.76 11.46
N PHE A 71 -24.61 -9.82 10.16
CA PHE A 71 -23.74 -9.27 9.12
C PHE A 71 -24.49 -8.21 8.31
N PRO A 72 -24.36 -6.92 8.65
CA PRO A 72 -24.84 -5.85 7.79
C PRO A 72 -24.15 -5.92 6.43
N LYS A 73 -24.93 -5.81 5.34
CA LYS A 73 -24.36 -5.75 3.99
C LYS A 73 -23.77 -4.35 3.78
N VAL A 74 -22.44 -4.26 3.81
CA VAL A 74 -21.71 -3.00 3.78
C VAL A 74 -20.64 -3.07 2.69
N SER A 75 -20.52 -1.99 1.91
CA SER A 75 -19.46 -1.82 0.90
C SER A 75 -18.57 -0.63 1.26
N TYR A 76 -17.34 -0.60 0.74
CA TYR A 76 -16.42 0.54 0.93
C TYR A 76 -17.07 1.87 0.51
N ASN A 77 -17.80 1.87 -0.63
CA ASN A 77 -18.49 3.06 -1.12
C ASN A 77 -19.59 3.54 -0.16
N TYR A 78 -20.39 2.61 0.39
CA TYR A 78 -21.40 2.93 1.39
C TYR A 78 -20.78 3.53 2.65
N VAL A 79 -19.73 2.91 3.20
CA VAL A 79 -19.05 3.42 4.42
C VAL A 79 -18.50 4.81 4.20
N ASN A 80 -17.84 5.06 3.06
CA ASN A 80 -17.30 6.38 2.76
C ASN A 80 -18.43 7.43 2.68
N HIS A 81 -19.53 7.12 2.00
CA HIS A 81 -20.69 8.00 1.90
C HIS A 81 -21.29 8.31 3.28
N VAL A 82 -21.43 7.32 4.16
CA VAL A 82 -21.96 7.51 5.53
C VAL A 82 -21.01 8.36 6.40
N ILE A 83 -19.69 8.23 6.21
CA ILE A 83 -18.71 9.03 6.95
C ILE A 83 -18.71 10.48 6.46
N THR A 84 -18.71 10.71 5.14
CA THR A 84 -18.60 12.05 4.54
C THR A 84 -19.87 12.87 4.65
N ASN A 85 -21.04 12.24 4.48
CA ASN A 85 -22.30 12.96 4.51
C ASN A 85 -22.71 13.17 5.96
N THR A 86 -22.73 14.42 6.40
CA THR A 86 -23.50 14.83 7.57
C THR A 86 -24.96 14.57 7.25
N ILE A 87 -25.54 13.51 7.83
CA ILE A 87 -26.97 13.29 7.79
C ILE A 87 -27.59 14.35 8.71
N PHE A 88 -27.78 15.55 8.19
CA PHE A 88 -28.64 16.58 8.78
C PHE A 88 -30.04 16.33 8.23
N GLY A 89 -30.91 15.77 9.07
CA GLY A 89 -32.33 15.66 8.77
C GLY A 89 -33.06 14.96 9.91
N ASP A 90 -34.11 15.61 10.41
CA ASP A 90 -34.96 15.20 11.54
C ASP A 90 -35.76 13.89 11.31
N ILE A 91 -35.39 13.06 10.33
CA ILE A 91 -36.06 11.80 9.96
C ILE A 91 -35.05 10.67 9.70
N ALA A 92 -33.84 10.74 10.26
CA ALA A 92 -32.89 9.63 10.20
C ALA A 92 -33.30 8.52 11.19
N SER A 93 -33.47 7.29 10.71
CA SER A 93 -33.73 6.14 11.59
C SER A 93 -32.62 6.02 12.65
N SER A 94 -33.00 5.72 13.91
CA SER A 94 -32.04 5.56 15.02
C SER A 94 -30.90 4.58 14.71
N SER A 95 -31.18 3.55 13.90
CA SER A 95 -30.19 2.57 13.44
C SER A 95 -29.08 3.17 12.56
N LEU A 96 -29.41 4.13 11.70
CA LEU A 96 -28.45 4.75 10.78
C LEU A 96 -27.53 5.72 11.52
N ILE A 97 -28.06 6.44 12.50
CA ILE A 97 -27.29 7.32 13.39
C ILE A 97 -26.26 6.50 14.17
N GLN A 98 -26.66 5.34 14.72
CA GLN A 98 -25.73 4.44 15.41
C GLN A 98 -24.64 3.93 14.48
N GLN A 99 -24.98 3.46 13.26
CA GLN A 99 -23.98 3.01 12.29
C GLN A 99 -22.98 4.11 11.92
N GLN A 100 -23.47 5.34 11.72
CA GLN A 100 -22.61 6.47 11.41
C GLN A 100 -21.64 6.78 12.55
N ARG A 101 -22.13 6.73 13.81
CA ARG A 101 -21.29 6.87 15.00
C ARG A 101 -20.23 5.78 15.06
N ASP A 102 -20.62 4.52 14.89
CA ASP A 102 -19.71 3.38 14.93
C ASP A 102 -18.61 3.50 13.86
N PHE A 103 -18.93 3.89 12.63
CA PHE A 103 -17.92 4.08 11.58
C PHE A 103 -16.98 5.25 11.87
N ARG A 104 -17.46 6.33 12.47
CA ARG A 104 -16.62 7.46 12.90
C ARG A 104 -15.69 7.06 14.05
N ASP A 105 -16.19 6.28 15.00
CA ASP A 105 -15.39 5.77 16.10
C ASP A 105 -14.30 4.79 15.59
N LEU A 106 -14.65 3.90 14.65
CA LEU A 106 -13.68 3.03 13.97
C LEU A 106 -12.62 3.83 13.20
N LEU A 107 -13.01 4.91 12.52
CA LEU A 107 -12.05 5.78 11.83
C LEU A 107 -11.10 6.47 12.81
N ARG A 108 -11.62 6.91 13.96
CA ARG A 108 -10.82 7.52 15.03
C ARG A 108 -9.80 6.53 15.59
N VAL A 109 -10.23 5.29 15.86
CA VAL A 109 -9.34 4.20 16.29
C VAL A 109 -8.29 3.89 15.23
N ALA A 110 -8.68 3.73 13.97
CA ALA A 110 -7.75 3.45 12.88
C ALA A 110 -6.70 4.55 12.72
N SER A 111 -7.11 5.82 12.80
CA SER A 111 -6.19 6.97 12.74
C SER A 111 -5.20 6.98 13.89
N LEU A 112 -5.62 6.57 15.10
CA LEU A 112 -4.75 6.43 16.26
C LEU A 112 -3.75 5.28 16.08
N LEU A 113 -4.20 4.11 15.61
CA LEU A 113 -3.33 2.97 15.30
C LEU A 113 -2.28 3.33 14.24
N ARG A 114 -2.68 4.07 13.21
CA ARG A 114 -1.76 4.57 12.18
C ARG A 114 -0.72 5.53 12.77
N LYS A 115 -1.15 6.48 13.61
CA LYS A 115 -0.25 7.38 14.35
C LYS A 115 0.81 6.62 15.14
N LEU A 116 0.39 5.59 15.88
CA LEU A 116 1.27 4.74 16.68
C LEU A 116 2.33 4.04 15.82
N ARG A 117 1.89 3.41 14.74
CA ARG A 117 2.80 2.68 13.84
C ARG A 117 3.81 3.60 13.19
N VAL A 118 3.38 4.76 12.71
CA VAL A 118 4.26 5.75 12.09
C VAL A 118 5.24 6.32 13.12
N SER A 119 4.82 6.58 14.37
CA SER A 119 5.77 6.94 15.44
C SER A 119 6.76 5.81 15.79
N ASN A 120 6.38 4.55 15.55
CA ASN A 120 7.27 3.39 15.71
C ASN A 120 8.16 3.12 14.48
N GLY A 121 8.21 4.05 13.52
CA GLY A 121 9.09 3.94 12.35
C GLY A 121 8.43 3.38 11.09
N ALA A 122 7.11 3.13 11.07
CA ALA A 122 6.44 2.63 9.87
C ALA A 122 6.57 3.60 8.68
N ILE A 123 6.61 3.05 7.47
CA ILE A 123 6.59 3.81 6.22
C ILE A 123 5.30 3.47 5.48
N ILE A 124 4.52 4.51 5.17
CA ILE A 124 3.29 4.41 4.41
C ILE A 124 3.53 5.08 3.06
N THR A 125 3.39 4.31 1.99
CA THR A 125 3.52 4.79 0.62
C THR A 125 2.18 4.69 -0.08
N GLY A 126 1.71 5.76 -0.73
CA GLY A 126 0.49 5.71 -1.54
C GLY A 126 -0.58 6.76 -1.23
N GLY A 127 -0.42 7.59 -0.20
CA GLY A 127 -1.46 8.57 0.19
C GLY A 127 -1.32 9.96 -0.43
N GLY A 128 -0.21 10.29 -1.09
CA GLY A 128 0.16 11.68 -1.38
C GLY A 128 0.66 11.94 -2.80
N GLU A 129 1.95 11.70 -3.03
CA GLU A 129 2.63 11.98 -4.32
C GLU A 129 2.67 10.77 -5.27
N SER A 130 2.12 9.63 -4.84
CA SER A 130 2.06 8.42 -5.67
C SER A 130 1.11 8.66 -6.83
N THR A 131 1.68 9.08 -7.96
CA THR A 131 1.00 9.35 -9.23
C THR A 131 0.60 8.05 -9.93
N LEU A 132 0.46 6.94 -9.20
CA LEU A 132 0.15 5.65 -9.78
C LEU A 132 -1.33 5.62 -10.19
N LEU A 133 -1.58 5.68 -11.51
CA LEU A 133 -2.75 5.11 -12.12
C LEU A 133 -2.66 3.59 -11.91
N GLU A 134 -3.16 3.11 -10.77
CA GLU A 134 -3.49 1.71 -10.65
C GLU A 134 -4.72 1.42 -11.51
N VAL A 135 -4.75 0.24 -12.14
CA VAL A 135 -5.94 -0.29 -12.83
C VAL A 135 -7.08 -0.11 -11.84
N ALA A 136 -8.03 0.77 -12.12
CA ALA A 136 -9.04 1.15 -11.15
C ALA A 136 -9.94 -0.06 -10.98
N GLU A 137 -9.63 -0.95 -10.01
CA GLU A 137 -10.29 -2.23 -9.74
C GLU A 137 -11.22 -2.61 -10.89
N ILE A 138 -10.64 -2.88 -12.07
CA ILE A 138 -11.44 -3.44 -13.15
C ILE A 138 -11.82 -4.77 -12.56
N ASP A 139 -13.12 -4.96 -12.34
CA ASP A 139 -13.66 -6.24 -11.91
C ASP A 139 -13.51 -7.19 -13.10
N LEU A 140 -12.29 -7.67 -13.34
CA LEU A 140 -11.88 -8.50 -14.49
C LEU A 140 -12.72 -9.79 -14.60
N MET A 141 -13.53 -10.08 -13.58
CA MET A 141 -14.41 -11.24 -13.48
C MET A 141 -15.81 -11.01 -14.06
N ASN A 142 -16.24 -9.76 -14.30
CA ASN A 142 -17.62 -9.41 -14.70
C ASN A 142 -17.69 -8.60 -16.00
N VAL A 143 -16.64 -8.57 -16.81
CA VAL A 143 -16.52 -7.64 -17.93
C VAL A 143 -16.32 -8.39 -19.25
N ASP A 144 -17.07 -7.97 -20.27
CA ASP A 144 -16.94 -8.45 -21.63
C ASP A 144 -15.57 -8.05 -22.21
N TYR A 145 -14.81 -9.02 -22.72
CA TYR A 145 -13.45 -8.76 -23.22
C TYR A 145 -13.41 -7.85 -24.45
N ASP A 146 -14.55 -7.67 -25.11
CA ASP A 146 -14.76 -6.83 -26.29
C ASP A 146 -15.26 -5.41 -25.97
N ASP A 147 -15.58 -5.11 -24.71
CA ASP A 147 -16.11 -3.80 -24.31
C ASP A 147 -14.98 -2.74 -24.20
N GLU A 148 -15.04 -1.72 -25.07
CA GLU A 148 -14.04 -0.65 -25.21
C GLU A 148 -13.84 0.18 -23.93
N SER A 149 -14.83 0.19 -23.03
CA SER A 149 -14.83 0.88 -21.74
C SER A 149 -13.81 0.32 -20.73
N MET A 150 -13.32 -0.92 -20.94
CA MET A 150 -12.32 -1.60 -20.11
C MET A 150 -11.02 -0.78 -19.95
N PHE A 151 -10.64 -0.03 -20.99
CA PHE A 151 -9.34 0.62 -21.06
C PHE A 151 -9.38 2.08 -20.67
N GLU A 152 -10.47 2.59 -20.10
CA GLU A 152 -10.60 4.00 -19.71
C GLU A 152 -10.53 4.23 -18.19
N ALA A 153 -10.82 3.22 -17.37
CA ALA A 153 -10.81 3.29 -15.91
C ALA A 153 -9.39 3.21 -15.29
N PHE A 154 -8.62 4.28 -15.41
CA PHE A 154 -7.44 4.50 -14.57
C PHE A 154 -7.73 5.73 -13.71
N ALA A 155 -7.86 5.52 -12.39
CA ALA A 155 -8.16 6.58 -11.45
C ALA A 155 -7.00 6.71 -10.46
N ARG A 156 -6.68 7.95 -10.08
CA ARG A 156 -5.76 8.19 -8.96
C ARG A 156 -6.45 7.69 -7.69
N LYS A 157 -5.92 6.61 -7.10
CA LYS A 157 -6.47 6.06 -5.86
C LYS A 157 -5.93 6.88 -4.70
N HIS A 158 -6.76 7.76 -4.15
CA HIS A 158 -6.56 8.25 -2.79
C HIS A 158 -7.11 7.19 -1.83
N GLU A 159 -6.34 6.87 -0.78
CA GLU A 159 -6.79 5.95 0.25
C GLU A 159 -8.05 6.54 0.93
N LYS A 160 -9.18 5.84 0.79
CA LYS A 160 -10.46 6.31 1.34
C LYS A 160 -10.58 5.95 2.83
N PRO A 161 -11.38 6.67 3.64
CA PRO A 161 -11.52 6.39 5.08
C PRO A 161 -11.85 4.93 5.42
N SER A 162 -12.73 4.30 4.65
CA SER A 162 -13.07 2.87 4.81
C SER A 162 -11.88 1.93 4.59
N GLN A 163 -10.97 2.25 3.66
CA GLN A 163 -9.75 1.48 3.43
C GLN A 163 -8.78 1.65 4.59
N ILE A 164 -8.64 2.87 5.12
CA ILE A 164 -7.84 3.15 6.32
C ILE A 164 -8.33 2.28 7.49
N ILE A 165 -9.65 2.26 7.74
CA ILE A 165 -10.25 1.45 8.81
C ILE A 165 -9.86 -0.02 8.66
N VAL A 166 -10.11 -0.62 7.49
CA VAL A 166 -9.84 -2.04 7.28
C VAL A 166 -8.34 -2.34 7.36
N ASN A 167 -7.49 -1.53 6.71
CA ASN A 167 -6.05 -1.74 6.68
C ASN A 167 -5.44 -1.74 8.10
N GLU A 168 -5.82 -0.76 8.93
CA GLU A 168 -5.28 -0.66 10.30
C GLU A 168 -5.83 -1.77 11.20
N LEU A 169 -7.12 -2.11 11.12
CA LEU A 169 -7.68 -3.19 11.92
C LEU A 169 -7.13 -4.57 11.54
N MET A 170 -6.93 -4.84 10.24
CA MET A 170 -6.30 -6.10 9.80
C MET A 170 -4.84 -6.17 10.24
N THR A 171 -4.11 -5.06 10.13
CA THR A 171 -2.72 -5.00 10.61
C THR A 171 -2.63 -5.23 12.10
N MET A 172 -3.53 -4.61 12.87
CA MET A 172 -3.63 -4.80 14.32
C MET A 172 -3.97 -6.24 14.70
N ALA A 173 -4.91 -6.88 14.00
CA ALA A 173 -5.28 -8.28 14.25
C ALA A 173 -4.11 -9.24 13.99
N ASN A 174 -3.35 -9.03 12.91
CA ASN A 174 -2.14 -9.82 12.61
C ASN A 174 -1.03 -9.57 13.64
N HIS A 175 -0.90 -8.34 14.15
CA HIS A 175 0.03 -8.04 15.24
C HIS A 175 -0.37 -8.74 16.54
N ILE A 176 -1.64 -8.66 16.95
CA ILE A 176 -2.19 -9.37 18.11
C ILE A 176 -1.99 -10.88 17.97
N SER A 177 -2.21 -11.43 16.77
CA SER A 177 -1.98 -12.85 16.52
C SER A 177 -0.51 -13.22 16.76
N GLY A 178 0.44 -12.38 16.33
CA GLY A 178 1.86 -12.59 16.59
C GLY A 178 2.21 -12.58 18.08
N LEU A 179 1.72 -11.57 18.81
CA LEU A 179 1.90 -11.45 20.27
C LEU A 179 1.28 -12.63 21.02
N PHE A 180 0.09 -13.07 20.60
CA PHE A 180 -0.59 -14.21 21.21
C PHE A 180 0.19 -15.51 21.04
N PHE A 181 0.74 -15.76 19.84
CA PHE A 181 1.58 -16.93 19.59
C PHE A 181 2.87 -16.89 20.42
N GLN A 182 3.51 -15.72 20.49
CA GLN A 182 4.72 -15.49 21.29
C GLN A 182 4.49 -15.79 22.78
N ARG A 183 3.44 -15.19 23.36
CA ARG A 183 3.14 -15.33 24.80
C ARG A 183 2.79 -16.76 25.20
N ASN A 184 2.16 -17.53 24.31
CA ASN A 184 1.70 -18.88 24.60
C ASN A 184 2.62 -19.98 24.05
N GLY A 185 3.78 -19.63 23.47
CA GLY A 185 4.72 -20.60 22.89
C GLY A 185 4.12 -21.41 21.74
N ILE A 186 3.24 -20.82 20.94
CA ILE A 186 2.58 -21.50 19.81
C ILE A 186 3.49 -21.40 18.59
N PRO A 187 3.87 -22.52 17.95
CA PRO A 187 4.63 -22.49 16.71
C PRO A 187 3.73 -21.99 15.56
N GLY A 188 4.18 -20.94 14.86
CA GLY A 188 3.41 -20.27 13.80
C GLY A 188 4.28 -19.65 12.72
N ILE A 189 3.66 -19.21 11.63
CA ILE A 189 4.35 -18.60 10.49
C ILE A 189 4.23 -17.08 10.59
N TYR A 190 5.35 -16.41 10.87
CA TYR A 190 5.50 -14.97 10.91
C TYR A 190 5.92 -14.44 9.54
N ARG A 191 5.54 -13.20 9.23
CA ARG A 191 5.97 -12.50 8.02
C ARG A 191 6.75 -11.25 8.41
N ASN A 192 8.02 -11.22 8.03
CA ASN A 192 8.96 -10.22 8.45
C ASN A 192 9.45 -9.37 7.27
N TYR A 193 9.90 -8.18 7.64
CA TYR A 193 10.55 -7.25 6.73
C TYR A 193 11.61 -6.48 7.50
N LYS A 194 12.85 -6.57 7.05
CA LYS A 194 13.96 -5.82 7.64
C LYS A 194 14.57 -4.91 6.62
N PHE A 195 14.50 -3.60 6.86
CA PHE A 195 15.23 -2.67 6.02
C PHE A 195 16.72 -2.77 6.36
N PRO A 196 17.64 -2.89 5.38
CA PRO A 196 19.07 -2.89 5.64
C PRO A 196 19.48 -1.48 6.07
N LYS A 197 19.50 -1.25 7.39
CA LYS A 197 19.92 0.02 7.99
C LYS A 197 21.43 0.16 7.84
N GLN A 198 21.89 0.75 6.75
CA GLN A 198 23.29 1.15 6.57
C GLN A 198 23.41 2.67 6.70
N ARG A 199 24.45 3.13 7.41
CA ARG A 199 24.81 4.56 7.41
C ARG A 199 25.45 4.89 6.06
N ILE A 200 24.82 5.78 5.30
CA ILE A 200 25.32 6.21 3.98
C ILE A 200 26.57 7.10 4.15
N ALA A 201 26.56 8.01 5.13
CA ALA A 201 27.70 8.87 5.50
C ALA A 201 27.52 9.46 6.92
N PRO A 202 28.58 10.03 7.56
CA PRO A 202 28.46 10.78 8.81
C PRO A 202 27.65 12.07 8.59
N GLY A 203 26.50 12.21 9.27
CA GLY A 203 25.67 13.43 9.22
C GLY A 203 24.47 13.37 8.27
N GLU A 204 24.39 12.38 7.39
CA GLU A 204 23.19 12.14 6.59
C GLU A 204 22.24 11.18 7.32
N LEU A 205 20.98 11.58 7.53
CA LEU A 205 19.93 10.67 7.98
C LEU A 205 19.80 9.54 6.95
N THR A 206 19.59 8.31 7.43
CA THR A 206 19.29 7.19 6.54
C THR A 206 18.05 7.52 5.71
N CYS A 207 17.98 7.04 4.46
CA CYS A 207 16.80 7.26 3.61
C CYS A 207 15.50 6.79 4.30
N TRP A 208 15.59 5.77 5.16
CA TRP A 208 14.51 5.31 6.02
C TRP A 208 13.96 6.40 6.95
N GLU A 209 14.84 7.04 7.74
CA GLU A 209 14.44 8.07 8.71
C GLU A 209 13.84 9.28 8.01
N THR A 210 14.37 9.66 6.84
CA THR A 210 13.82 10.73 6.02
C THR A 210 12.39 10.42 5.57
N LEU A 211 12.13 9.19 5.11
CA LEU A 211 10.79 8.76 4.69
C LEU A 211 9.82 8.66 5.87
N ASN A 212 10.28 8.11 6.99
CA ASN A 212 9.45 8.00 8.18
C ASN A 212 9.09 9.39 8.73
N ARG A 213 10.03 10.35 8.75
CA ARG A 213 9.75 11.75 9.13
C ARG A 213 8.65 12.38 8.26
N ARG A 214 8.72 12.20 6.93
CA ARG A 214 7.63 12.66 6.03
C ARG A 214 6.30 11.98 6.37
N CYS A 215 6.29 10.69 6.71
CA CYS A 215 5.08 10.01 7.15
C CYS A 215 4.52 10.59 8.46
N VAL A 216 5.38 10.90 9.44
CA VAL A 216 4.98 11.55 10.70
C VAL A 216 4.34 12.91 10.42
N GLU A 217 4.95 13.71 9.55
CA GLU A 217 4.43 15.01 9.10
C GLU A 217 3.06 14.87 8.40
N SER A 218 2.91 13.90 7.49
CA SER A 218 1.64 13.60 6.80
C SER A 218 0.53 13.17 7.74
N VAL A 219 0.86 12.44 8.80
CA VAL A 219 -0.11 12.01 9.81
C VAL A 219 -0.51 13.17 10.73
N ALA A 220 0.40 14.11 11.00
CA ALA A 220 0.14 15.30 11.79
C ALA A 220 -0.65 16.36 11.01
N ASN A 221 -0.35 16.51 9.71
CA ASN A 221 -1.00 17.47 8.83
C ASN A 221 -1.45 16.77 7.54
N SER A 222 -2.76 16.59 7.38
CA SER A 222 -3.39 15.98 6.21
C SER A 222 -3.12 16.72 4.89
N GLN A 223 -2.62 17.96 4.92
CA GLN A 223 -2.20 18.69 3.73
C GLN A 223 -0.85 18.21 3.18
N ILE A 224 -0.03 17.55 4.02
CA ILE A 224 1.28 17.05 3.63
C ILE A 224 1.10 15.65 3.04
N PRO A 225 1.36 15.46 1.73
CA PRO A 225 1.20 14.17 1.08
C PRO A 225 2.19 13.13 1.62
N TYR A 226 1.73 11.89 1.79
CA TYR A 226 2.64 10.75 2.06
C TYR A 226 3.68 10.60 0.95
N PRO A 227 4.87 10.05 1.27
CA PRO A 227 5.90 9.76 0.27
C PRO A 227 5.35 9.00 -0.95
N GLY A 228 5.63 9.53 -2.13
CA GLY A 228 5.31 8.88 -3.40
C GLY A 228 6.30 7.78 -3.76
N LEU A 229 5.97 6.99 -4.79
CA LEU A 229 6.88 5.95 -5.30
C LEU A 229 8.21 6.53 -5.79
N ASN A 230 8.22 7.78 -6.27
CA ASN A 230 9.42 8.56 -6.60
C ASN A 230 10.42 8.67 -5.44
N SER A 231 9.94 8.67 -4.20
CA SER A 231 10.79 8.75 -3.00
C SER A 231 11.41 7.40 -2.67
N LEU A 232 10.93 6.32 -3.27
CA LEU A 232 11.45 4.96 -3.16
C LEU A 232 12.37 4.56 -4.33
N THR A 233 12.47 5.34 -5.41
CA THR A 233 13.17 4.91 -6.62
C THR A 233 14.67 4.73 -6.43
N GLY A 234 15.30 5.47 -5.51
CA GLY A 234 16.69 5.27 -5.10
C GLY A 234 16.88 4.19 -4.03
N LEU A 235 15.78 3.67 -3.47
CA LEU A 235 15.80 2.63 -2.44
C LEU A 235 15.53 1.24 -3.00
N GLY A 236 15.08 1.12 -4.25
CA GLY A 236 14.66 -0.16 -4.84
C GLY A 236 15.70 -1.28 -4.73
N GLU A 237 16.99 -0.94 -4.80
CA GLU A 237 18.11 -1.89 -4.62
C GLU A 237 18.35 -2.27 -3.16
N PHE A 238 17.93 -1.41 -2.22
CA PHE A 238 18.08 -1.59 -0.77
C PHE A 238 16.81 -2.10 -0.10
N LEU A 239 15.67 -2.16 -0.79
CA LEU A 239 14.47 -2.77 -0.22
C LEU A 239 14.72 -4.27 -0.08
N ALA A 240 14.89 -4.74 1.17
CA ALA A 240 14.97 -6.16 1.44
C ALA A 240 13.69 -6.88 1.01
N GLU A 241 13.81 -8.18 0.80
CA GLU A 241 12.66 -9.01 0.49
C GLU A 241 11.80 -9.23 1.74
N LEU A 242 10.48 -9.30 1.54
CA LEU A 242 9.57 -9.87 2.54
C LEU A 242 9.86 -11.36 2.67
N PHE A 243 9.92 -11.86 3.90
CA PHE A 243 10.18 -13.28 4.14
C PHE A 243 9.38 -13.85 5.31
N TYR A 244 9.11 -15.15 5.24
CA TYR A 244 8.48 -15.88 6.32
C TYR A 244 9.52 -16.40 7.32
N SER A 245 9.17 -16.40 8.61
CA SER A 245 9.91 -17.13 9.65
C SER A 245 8.95 -17.98 10.49
N VAL A 246 9.51 -18.95 11.21
CA VAL A 246 8.75 -19.84 12.10
C VAL A 246 8.89 -19.40 13.56
N THR A 247 10.04 -18.83 13.89
CA THR A 247 10.39 -18.43 15.24
C THR A 247 10.16 -16.93 15.42
N PRO A 248 9.78 -16.51 16.64
CA PRO A 248 9.47 -15.11 16.96
C PRO A 248 10.71 -14.26 17.26
N ASP A 249 11.88 -14.88 17.40
CA ASP A 249 13.19 -14.25 17.61
C ASP A 249 13.65 -13.45 16.38
N VAL A 250 13.07 -13.75 15.21
CA VAL A 250 13.31 -12.97 13.99
C VAL A 250 12.64 -11.60 14.12
N PRO A 251 13.40 -10.51 13.87
CA PRO A 251 12.92 -9.18 14.13
C PRO A 251 11.77 -8.83 13.16
N GLY A 252 10.75 -8.13 13.65
CA GLY A 252 9.45 -7.95 12.98
C GLY A 252 9.41 -7.23 11.63
N HIS A 253 8.51 -6.27 11.48
CA HIS A 253 8.16 -5.71 10.18
C HIS A 253 8.40 -4.20 10.14
N ASP A 254 9.59 -3.78 9.69
CA ASP A 254 10.02 -2.37 9.72
C ASP A 254 9.04 -1.48 8.94
N MET A 255 8.59 -1.89 7.74
CA MET A 255 7.62 -1.12 6.95
C MET A 255 6.29 -0.91 7.67
N LEU A 256 5.88 -1.83 8.54
CA LEU A 256 4.65 -1.70 9.31
C LEU A 256 4.88 -1.03 10.67
N GLY A 257 6.13 -0.86 11.12
CA GLY A 257 6.47 -0.33 12.44
C GLY A 257 6.05 -1.27 13.58
N LEU A 258 6.14 -2.59 13.36
CA LEU A 258 5.67 -3.61 14.30
C LEU A 258 6.80 -4.53 14.76
N SER A 259 6.79 -4.91 16.04
CA SER A 259 7.76 -5.83 16.63
C SER A 259 7.59 -7.28 16.15
N CYS A 260 6.37 -7.68 15.83
CA CYS A 260 6.04 -8.96 15.20
C CYS A 260 4.83 -8.81 14.27
N TYR A 261 4.72 -9.69 13.28
CA TYR A 261 3.57 -9.72 12.39
C TYR A 261 3.30 -11.17 11.94
N LEU A 262 2.17 -11.72 12.37
CA LEU A 262 1.75 -13.08 12.06
C LEU A 262 0.42 -13.03 11.29
N PRO A 263 0.41 -13.34 9.98
CA PRO A 263 -0.80 -13.33 9.18
C PRO A 263 -1.87 -14.28 9.73
N SER A 264 -3.07 -13.77 9.99
CA SER A 264 -4.23 -14.57 10.40
C SER A 264 -5.59 -14.04 9.89
N THR A 265 -5.59 -12.92 9.17
CA THR A 265 -6.82 -12.25 8.72
C THR A 265 -7.35 -12.76 7.38
N SER A 266 -6.66 -13.68 6.71
CA SER A 266 -7.04 -14.15 5.37
C SER A 266 -6.88 -15.67 5.13
N PRO A 267 -7.36 -16.55 6.04
CA PRO A 267 -7.15 -18.01 5.96
C PRO A 267 -7.81 -18.71 4.76
N LEU A 268 -8.74 -18.05 4.05
CA LEU A 268 -9.39 -18.63 2.87
C LEU A 268 -8.59 -18.47 1.57
N ARG A 269 -7.58 -17.59 1.58
CA ARG A 269 -6.81 -17.23 0.38
C ARG A 269 -5.30 -17.20 0.59
N HIS A 270 -4.84 -17.22 1.85
CA HIS A 270 -3.44 -17.28 2.22
C HIS A 270 -3.18 -18.52 3.07
N PHE A 271 -2.25 -19.36 2.62
CA PHE A 271 -2.01 -20.66 3.25
C PHE A 271 -1.30 -20.51 4.60
N ALA A 272 -0.43 -19.49 4.76
CA ALA A 272 0.19 -19.17 6.05
C ALA A 272 -0.87 -18.86 7.13
N ASP A 273 -1.85 -18.00 6.81
CA ASP A 273 -2.98 -17.72 7.70
C ASP A 273 -3.77 -18.98 8.06
N LEU A 274 -3.98 -19.89 7.10
CA LEU A 274 -4.68 -21.15 7.33
C LEU A 274 -3.93 -22.06 8.31
N VAL A 275 -2.61 -22.19 8.13
CA VAL A 275 -1.75 -22.96 9.05
C VAL A 275 -1.79 -22.37 10.45
N ASN A 276 -1.69 -21.05 10.56
CA ASN A 276 -1.81 -20.35 11.84
C ASN A 276 -3.17 -20.60 12.52
N HIS A 277 -4.27 -20.62 11.75
CA HIS A 277 -5.60 -20.96 12.28
C HIS A 277 -5.67 -22.40 12.81
N TRP A 278 -5.05 -23.36 12.13
CA TRP A 278 -5.00 -24.75 12.62
C TRP A 278 -4.25 -24.88 13.94
N GLN A 279 -3.12 -24.19 14.07
CA GLN A 279 -2.33 -24.18 15.32
C GLN A 279 -3.12 -23.54 16.47
N LEU A 280 -3.81 -22.42 16.21
CA LEU A 280 -4.73 -21.80 17.18
C LEU A 280 -5.84 -22.76 17.63
N GLN A 281 -6.45 -23.47 16.69
CA GLN A 281 -7.53 -24.42 17.02
C GLN A 281 -7.04 -25.56 17.90
N ARG A 282 -5.84 -26.09 17.65
CA ARG A 282 -5.24 -27.14 18.48
C ARG A 282 -4.93 -26.61 19.88
N TRP A 283 -4.38 -25.39 19.96
CA TRP A 283 -4.14 -24.71 21.22
C TRP A 283 -5.43 -24.55 22.05
N PHE A 284 -6.50 -24.04 21.45
CA PHE A 284 -7.79 -23.87 22.15
C PHE A 284 -8.42 -25.18 22.63
N ARG A 285 -8.05 -26.32 22.04
CA ARG A 285 -8.52 -27.65 22.43
C ARG A 285 -7.58 -28.37 23.40
N GLY A 286 -6.42 -27.81 23.71
CA GLY A 286 -5.36 -28.49 24.47
C GLY A 286 -4.79 -29.71 23.74
N GLU A 287 -4.86 -29.72 22.41
CA GLU A 287 -4.38 -30.82 21.57
C GLU A 287 -2.94 -30.54 21.08
N SER A 288 -2.20 -31.59 20.71
CA SER A 288 -0.86 -31.45 20.14
C SER A 288 -0.88 -30.68 18.80
N PHE A 289 0.07 -29.79 18.57
CA PHE A 289 0.15 -29.03 17.31
C PHE A 289 0.29 -29.95 16.09
N PHE A 290 -0.31 -29.57 14.96
CA PHE A 290 -0.16 -30.32 13.71
C PHE A 290 1.25 -30.18 13.16
N PHE A 291 1.82 -28.98 13.32
CA PHE A 291 3.14 -28.63 12.83
C PHE A 291 4.02 -28.28 14.02
N ASP A 292 5.13 -29.00 14.16
CA ASP A 292 6.27 -28.57 14.96
C ASP A 292 7.07 -27.52 14.17
N GLU A 293 8.09 -26.93 14.80
CA GLU A 293 8.92 -25.90 14.18
C GLU A 293 9.64 -26.39 12.90
N GLN A 294 10.10 -27.64 12.88
CA GLN A 294 10.78 -28.22 11.72
C GLN A 294 9.84 -28.39 10.53
N LYS A 295 8.61 -28.87 10.76
CA LYS A 295 7.58 -28.97 9.72
C LYS A 295 7.16 -27.61 9.22
N LEU A 296 7.01 -26.62 10.10
CA LEU A 296 6.71 -25.24 9.69
C LEU A 296 7.83 -24.67 8.84
N LEU A 297 9.09 -24.97 9.14
CA LEU A 297 10.24 -24.52 8.35
C LEU A 297 10.15 -25.09 6.92
N HIS A 298 9.86 -26.38 6.80
CA HIS A 298 9.63 -27.00 5.49
C HIS A 298 8.47 -26.34 4.72
N VAL A 299 7.36 -26.05 5.41
CA VAL A 299 6.21 -25.34 4.81
C VAL A 299 6.64 -23.95 4.29
N VAL A 300 7.40 -23.19 5.09
CA VAL A 300 7.90 -21.86 4.71
C VAL A 300 8.82 -21.94 3.48
N THR A 301 9.71 -22.93 3.40
CA THR A 301 10.61 -23.14 2.25
C THR A 301 9.84 -23.31 0.94
N VAL A 302 8.65 -23.92 0.98
CA VAL A 302 7.79 -24.09 -0.21
C VAL A 302 6.93 -22.86 -0.47
N LEU A 303 6.47 -22.16 0.57
CA LEU A 303 5.59 -20.99 0.45
C LEU A 303 6.31 -19.76 -0.11
N GLN A 304 7.50 -19.47 0.39
CA GLN A 304 8.28 -18.29 0.01
C GLN A 304 8.48 -18.17 -1.51
N PRO A 305 8.99 -19.17 -2.24
CA PRO A 305 9.17 -19.07 -3.69
C PRO A 305 7.85 -18.99 -4.45
N ARG A 306 6.79 -19.67 -3.98
CA ARG A 306 5.46 -19.62 -4.61
C ARG A 306 4.86 -18.22 -4.53
N GLU A 307 5.02 -17.53 -3.40
CA GLU A 307 4.56 -16.15 -3.28
C GLU A 307 5.29 -15.23 -4.26
N LYS A 308 6.61 -15.41 -4.45
CA LYS A 308 7.38 -14.64 -5.44
C LYS A 308 6.87 -14.85 -6.87
N VAL A 309 6.65 -16.10 -7.28
CA VAL A 309 6.11 -16.44 -8.60
C VAL A 309 4.73 -15.81 -8.81
N LEU A 310 3.86 -15.87 -7.80
CA LEU A 310 2.53 -15.27 -7.86
C LEU A 310 2.57 -13.74 -7.99
N VAL A 311 3.42 -13.07 -7.20
CA VAL A 311 3.59 -11.61 -7.27
C VAL A 311 4.09 -11.20 -8.66
N GLU A 312 5.05 -11.94 -9.22
CA GLU A 312 5.57 -11.68 -10.56
C GLU A 312 4.50 -11.92 -11.64
N ALA A 313 3.76 -13.03 -11.58
CA ALA A 313 2.67 -13.31 -12.54
C ALA A 313 1.56 -12.24 -12.48
N ILE A 314 1.17 -11.79 -11.29
CA ILE A 314 0.21 -10.67 -11.11
C ILE A 314 0.79 -9.38 -11.72
N SER A 315 2.07 -9.10 -11.49
CA SER A 315 2.75 -7.94 -12.05
C SER A 315 2.80 -7.99 -13.58
N GLN A 316 3.10 -9.15 -14.18
CA GLN A 316 3.12 -9.35 -15.63
C GLN A 316 1.73 -9.16 -16.25
N SER A 317 0.70 -9.76 -15.65
CA SER A 317 -0.68 -9.58 -16.11
C SER A 317 -1.11 -8.11 -16.07
N ARG A 318 -0.78 -7.39 -15.00
CA ARG A 318 -1.02 -5.94 -14.89
C ARG A 318 -0.25 -5.14 -15.94
N ARG A 319 1.04 -5.47 -16.17
CA ARG A 319 1.88 -4.85 -17.19
C ARG A 319 1.27 -5.01 -18.59
N TYR A 320 0.84 -6.22 -18.94
CA TYR A 320 0.17 -6.48 -20.21
C TYR A 320 -1.06 -5.59 -20.42
N LEU A 321 -1.95 -5.51 -19.44
CA LEU A 321 -3.16 -4.67 -19.52
C LEU A 321 -2.82 -3.18 -19.67
N LEU A 322 -1.82 -2.71 -18.92
CA LEU A 322 -1.32 -1.35 -19.00
C LEU A 322 -0.72 -1.03 -20.37
N HIS A 323 0.12 -1.93 -20.90
CA HIS A 323 0.75 -1.79 -22.21
C HIS A 323 -0.29 -1.78 -23.32
N LYS A 324 -1.30 -2.66 -23.26
CA LYS A 324 -2.42 -2.67 -24.20
C LYS A 324 -3.19 -1.34 -24.21
N ARG A 325 -3.35 -0.67 -23.04
CA ARG A 325 -3.91 0.70 -23.02
C ARG A 325 -2.97 1.73 -23.63
N LEU A 326 -1.68 1.69 -23.31
CA LEU A 326 -0.70 2.63 -23.88
C LEU A 326 -0.67 2.56 -25.41
N GLN A 327 -0.79 1.36 -25.97
CA GLN A 327 -0.92 1.15 -27.41
C GLN A 327 -2.14 1.89 -27.98
N ARG A 328 -3.29 1.84 -27.28
CA ARG A 328 -4.54 2.50 -27.71
C ARG A 328 -4.52 4.02 -27.57
N LEU A 329 -3.93 4.56 -26.50
CA LEU A 329 -3.82 6.01 -26.28
C LEU A 329 -2.90 6.69 -27.31
N GLY A 330 -2.11 5.90 -28.04
CA GLY A 330 -1.22 6.36 -29.08
C GLY A 330 0.19 6.66 -28.55
N MET A 331 1.20 6.16 -29.26
CA MET A 331 2.62 6.25 -28.88
C MET A 331 3.17 7.68 -28.84
N ASN A 332 2.43 8.65 -29.39
CA ASN A 332 2.84 10.04 -29.50
C ASN A 332 2.61 10.89 -28.24
N MET A 333 1.90 10.36 -27.24
CA MET A 333 1.64 11.08 -25.99
C MET A 333 2.93 11.29 -25.19
N GLU A 334 3.06 12.47 -24.59
CA GLU A 334 4.17 12.76 -23.68
C GLU A 334 3.86 12.28 -22.27
N HIS A 335 4.77 11.50 -21.70
CA HIS A 335 4.67 10.97 -20.36
C HIS A 335 5.81 11.48 -19.49
N THR A 336 5.49 11.84 -18.25
CA THR A 336 6.50 12.21 -17.24
C THR A 336 7.08 10.94 -16.64
N CYS A 337 8.40 10.78 -16.73
CA CYS A 337 9.15 9.68 -16.15
C CYS A 337 10.16 10.19 -15.13
N VAL A 338 10.51 9.37 -14.15
CA VAL A 338 11.59 9.65 -13.18
C VAL A 338 12.69 8.63 -13.36
N VAL A 339 13.93 9.10 -13.38
CA VAL A 339 15.11 8.25 -13.53
C VAL A 339 15.37 7.48 -12.24
N THR A 340 15.48 6.15 -12.32
CA THR A 340 15.64 5.30 -11.14
C THR A 340 17.06 4.77 -10.97
N CYS A 341 17.77 4.54 -12.07
CA CYS A 341 19.14 4.02 -12.06
C CYS A 341 20.05 4.89 -12.94
N PRO A 342 21.37 4.89 -12.70
CA PRO A 342 22.31 5.54 -13.61
C PRO A 342 22.28 4.87 -15.00
N PRO A 343 22.75 5.56 -16.06
CA PRO A 343 22.87 4.96 -17.38
C PRO A 343 23.80 3.75 -17.33
N TYR A 344 23.35 2.63 -17.92
CA TYR A 344 24.23 1.49 -18.14
C TYR A 344 25.31 1.88 -19.15
N PRO A 345 26.56 1.40 -18.98
CA PRO A 345 27.63 1.63 -19.94
C PRO A 345 27.21 1.09 -21.33
N LYS A 346 27.69 1.74 -22.40
CA LYS A 346 27.35 1.35 -23.77
C LYS A 346 27.74 -0.11 -24.00
N VAL A 347 26.75 -0.95 -24.29
CA VAL A 347 26.98 -2.33 -24.72
C VAL A 347 27.00 -2.30 -26.25
N THR A 348 28.20 -2.37 -26.85
CA THR A 348 28.46 -2.43 -28.31
C THR A 348 28.10 -1.18 -29.15
N ASN A 349 28.33 -1.24 -30.48
CA ASN A 349 28.32 -0.20 -31.54
C ASN A 349 27.02 0.65 -31.69
N VAL A 350 26.36 1.02 -30.60
CA VAL A 350 25.09 1.73 -30.59
C VAL A 350 25.25 3.09 -29.95
N ASP A 351 24.69 4.14 -30.58
CA ASP A 351 24.86 5.54 -30.17
C ASP A 351 24.06 5.93 -28.91
N TYR A 352 23.29 5.01 -28.33
CA TYR A 352 22.47 5.25 -27.14
C TYR A 352 22.85 4.37 -25.95
N SER A 353 22.64 4.88 -24.74
CA SER A 353 22.70 4.12 -23.49
C SER A 353 21.29 3.86 -22.96
N LEU A 354 21.08 2.73 -22.29
CA LEU A 354 19.81 2.42 -21.64
C LEU A 354 19.81 2.91 -20.19
N VAL A 355 18.71 3.53 -19.79
CA VAL A 355 18.50 4.03 -18.42
C VAL A 355 17.18 3.48 -17.91
N ARG A 356 17.15 2.93 -16.68
CA ARG A 356 15.87 2.56 -16.05
C ARG A 356 15.13 3.82 -15.62
N VAL A 357 13.85 3.92 -16.01
CA VAL A 357 12.96 5.01 -15.60
C VAL A 357 11.62 4.46 -15.14
N LEU A 358 10.94 5.22 -14.29
CA LEU A 358 9.59 4.96 -13.82
C LEU A 358 8.64 5.95 -14.49
N MET A 359 7.70 5.46 -15.31
CA MET A 359 6.66 6.27 -15.91
C MET A 359 5.61 6.61 -14.85
N LEU A 360 5.66 7.82 -14.31
CA LEU A 360 4.91 8.21 -13.12
C LEU A 360 3.40 8.00 -13.23
N PRO A 361 2.72 8.43 -14.32
CA PRO A 361 1.28 8.27 -14.42
C PRO A 361 0.86 6.82 -14.25
N TYR A 362 1.62 5.83 -14.70
CA TYR A 362 1.18 4.42 -14.70
C TYR A 362 1.94 3.53 -13.72
N GLY A 363 3.02 4.01 -13.11
CA GLY A 363 3.89 3.19 -12.26
C GLY A 363 4.70 2.14 -12.96
N ILE A 364 4.82 2.24 -14.28
CA ILE A 364 5.50 1.23 -15.08
C ILE A 364 6.98 1.52 -15.07
N ARG A 365 7.79 0.52 -14.73
CA ARG A 365 9.24 0.57 -14.91
C ARG A 365 9.54 0.29 -16.38
N CYS A 366 10.23 1.20 -17.05
CA CYS A 366 10.56 1.11 -18.46
C CYS A 366 12.00 1.53 -18.73
N TRP A 367 12.45 1.25 -19.96
CA TRP A 367 13.77 1.59 -20.45
C TRP A 367 13.73 2.91 -21.20
N LEU A 368 14.65 3.82 -20.90
CA LEU A 368 14.85 5.05 -21.66
C LEU A 368 16.06 4.87 -22.57
N LYS A 369 15.87 5.04 -23.88
CA LYS A 369 16.95 5.21 -24.85
C LYS A 369 17.52 6.62 -24.73
N TYR A 370 18.68 6.73 -24.09
CA TYR A 370 19.41 7.99 -23.88
C TYR A 370 20.50 8.15 -24.93
N ASP A 371 20.28 9.10 -25.84
CA ASP A 371 21.24 9.49 -26.87
C ASP A 371 22.16 10.59 -26.34
N GLN A 372 23.45 10.26 -26.19
CA GLN A 372 24.48 11.17 -25.68
C GLN A 372 24.77 12.33 -26.64
N ASN A 373 24.64 12.12 -27.96
CA ASN A 373 24.88 13.16 -28.96
C ASN A 373 23.78 14.22 -28.91
N ARG A 374 22.54 13.79 -28.61
CA ARG A 374 21.39 14.68 -28.53
C ARG A 374 21.25 15.36 -27.17
N PHE A 375 21.75 14.73 -26.10
CA PHE A 375 21.67 15.22 -24.73
C PHE A 375 23.03 15.04 -24.03
N PRO A 376 23.87 16.08 -23.93
CA PRO A 376 25.25 15.93 -23.45
C PRO A 376 25.37 15.64 -21.95
N VAL A 377 24.32 15.86 -21.17
CA VAL A 377 24.33 15.63 -19.71
C VAL A 377 23.53 14.38 -19.39
N ALA A 378 24.18 13.43 -18.71
CA ALA A 378 23.55 12.20 -18.27
C ALA A 378 22.43 12.48 -17.25
N PRO A 379 21.28 11.78 -17.35
CA PRO A 379 20.20 11.94 -16.41
C PRO A 379 20.60 11.48 -15.00
N ARG A 380 20.28 12.28 -13.98
CA ARG A 380 20.55 11.93 -12.58
C ARG A 380 19.38 11.14 -11.98
N ILE A 381 19.66 10.26 -11.02
CA ILE A 381 18.64 9.55 -10.25
C ILE A 381 17.68 10.57 -9.61
N GLY A 382 16.37 10.33 -9.69
CA GLY A 382 15.33 11.23 -9.20
C GLY A 382 14.97 12.38 -10.17
N GLN A 383 15.69 12.56 -11.28
CA GLN A 383 15.37 13.60 -12.26
C GLN A 383 14.09 13.27 -13.04
N TYR A 384 13.23 14.27 -13.20
CA TYR A 384 12.03 14.19 -14.02
C TYR A 384 12.35 14.47 -15.50
N VAL A 385 11.92 13.57 -16.38
CA VAL A 385 12.15 13.62 -17.82
C VAL A 385 10.84 13.38 -18.57
N LYS A 386 10.59 14.17 -19.63
CA LYS A 386 9.44 13.96 -20.51
C LYS A 386 9.84 13.01 -21.64
N CYS A 387 9.10 11.92 -21.78
CA CYS A 387 9.39 10.87 -22.73
C CYS A 387 8.17 10.50 -23.57
N LYS A 388 8.42 9.96 -24.77
CA LYS A 388 7.40 9.35 -25.63
C LYS A 388 7.68 7.86 -25.78
N VAL A 389 6.64 7.06 -26.03
CA VAL A 389 6.80 5.63 -26.25
C VAL A 389 7.48 5.43 -27.61
N ALA A 390 8.59 4.69 -27.61
CA ALA A 390 9.36 4.38 -28.80
C ALA A 390 9.09 2.95 -29.27
N GLU A 391 9.20 1.99 -28.34
CA GLU A 391 8.94 0.57 -28.59
C GLU A 391 8.10 0.01 -27.46
N LEU A 392 7.19 -0.90 -27.80
CA LEU A 392 6.25 -1.51 -26.86
C LEU A 392 6.10 -2.99 -27.21
N ASP A 393 6.53 -3.86 -26.30
CA ASP A 393 6.24 -5.28 -26.31
C ASP A 393 5.11 -5.58 -25.32
N LEU A 394 4.06 -6.23 -25.82
CA LEU A 394 2.91 -6.63 -25.01
C LEU A 394 3.18 -7.92 -24.22
N ILE A 395 3.90 -8.88 -24.81
CA ILE A 395 4.05 -10.23 -24.26
C ILE A 395 5.18 -10.25 -23.24
N GLU A 396 6.36 -9.77 -23.62
CA GLU A 396 7.51 -9.69 -22.71
C GLU A 396 7.34 -8.56 -21.68
N GLY A 397 6.40 -7.64 -21.94
CA GLY A 397 6.14 -6.51 -21.06
C GLY A 397 7.30 -5.52 -21.03
N GLU A 398 8.07 -5.44 -22.12
CA GLU A 398 9.11 -4.44 -22.30
C GLU A 398 8.52 -3.15 -22.86
N LEU A 399 8.86 -2.03 -22.23
CA LEU A 399 8.49 -0.70 -22.68
C LEU A 399 9.75 0.13 -22.82
N VAL A 400 9.96 0.69 -24.01
CA VAL A 400 11.06 1.60 -24.29
C VAL A 400 10.53 2.97 -24.63
N VAL A 401 11.11 3.99 -24.00
CA VAL A 401 10.76 5.40 -24.18
C VAL A 401 11.97 6.20 -24.68
N GLY A 402 11.69 7.29 -25.39
CA GLY A 402 12.71 8.25 -25.85
C GLY A 402 12.47 9.65 -25.26
N MET A 403 13.55 10.39 -24.96
CA MET A 403 13.43 11.75 -24.43
C MET A 403 12.90 12.74 -25.48
N VAL A 404 12.00 13.63 -25.05
CA VAL A 404 11.54 14.77 -25.87
C VAL A 404 12.43 15.99 -25.61
N LYS A 405 12.93 16.65 -26.67
CA LYS A 405 13.66 17.93 -26.53
C LYS A 405 12.74 18.94 -25.84
N LYS A 406 13.19 19.57 -24.75
CA LYS A 406 12.56 20.80 -24.27
C LYS A 406 12.62 21.79 -25.43
N LYS A 407 11.47 22.23 -25.96
CA LYS A 407 11.44 23.43 -26.82
C LYS A 407 12.14 24.52 -26.01
N ALA A 408 13.24 25.06 -26.55
CA ALA A 408 13.84 26.25 -25.99
C ALA A 408 12.71 27.26 -25.88
N ILE A 409 12.44 27.76 -24.68
CA ILE A 409 11.53 28.88 -24.49
C ILE A 409 12.17 30.01 -25.29
N SER A 410 11.65 30.27 -26.49
CA SER A 410 11.98 31.47 -27.23
C SER A 410 11.67 32.60 -26.27
N ARG A 411 12.69 33.33 -25.83
CA ARG A 411 12.54 34.57 -25.08
C ARG A 411 11.57 35.43 -25.91
N SER A 412 10.30 35.45 -25.52
CA SER A 412 9.35 36.36 -26.14
C SER A 412 9.87 37.75 -25.80
N THR A 413 10.08 38.51 -26.86
CA THR A 413 10.43 39.93 -26.84
C THR A 413 9.58 40.64 -25.81
N ARG A 414 10.20 41.08 -24.71
CA ARG A 414 9.59 42.03 -23.76
C ARG A 414 9.09 43.24 -24.57
N PRO A 415 7.81 43.63 -24.46
CA PRO A 415 7.37 44.90 -25.01
C PRO A 415 8.09 46.01 -24.25
N LYS A 416 8.69 46.96 -24.98
CA LYS A 416 9.26 48.18 -24.40
C LYS A 416 8.13 49.03 -23.78
N SER A 417 7.89 48.89 -22.48
CA SER A 417 7.08 49.86 -21.74
C SER A 417 7.98 51.03 -21.30
N LYS A 418 7.64 52.23 -21.76
CA LYS A 418 8.24 53.50 -21.36
C LYS A 418 8.04 53.71 -19.86
N ALA A 419 9.10 53.58 -19.06
CA ALA A 419 9.09 53.98 -17.65
C ALA A 419 9.64 55.41 -17.51
N ARG A 420 8.74 56.30 -17.10
CA ARG A 420 8.94 57.72 -16.81
C ARG A 420 9.84 57.85 -15.56
N ARG A 421 10.88 58.69 -15.66
CA ARG A 421 11.78 59.12 -14.56
C ARG A 421 11.01 59.53 -13.30
N LYS A 422 11.40 59.00 -12.14
CA LYS A 422 11.49 59.73 -10.86
C LYS A 422 12.67 59.18 -10.03
N LYS A 423 13.68 60.06 -9.82
CA LYS A 423 14.61 60.09 -8.66
C LYS A 423 13.75 60.13 -7.37
N SER A 424 14.12 59.72 -6.17
CA SER A 424 15.34 59.34 -5.41
C SER A 424 14.78 58.68 -4.11
N GLU A 425 15.44 57.77 -3.39
CA GLU A 425 16.47 58.01 -2.38
C GLU A 425 16.91 56.67 -1.73
N ASN A 426 18.13 56.67 -1.23
CA ASN A 426 18.86 55.60 -0.53
C ASN A 426 18.13 55.02 0.69
N ARG A 427 18.32 53.71 0.96
CA ARG A 427 18.92 53.22 2.23
C ARG A 427 19.22 51.71 2.22
N SER A 428 20.52 51.44 2.38
CA SER A 428 21.19 50.38 3.15
C SER A 428 20.80 48.90 2.98
N LEU A 429 21.76 48.18 2.39
CA LEU A 429 22.03 46.74 2.49
C LEU A 429 22.16 46.26 3.94
N VAL A 430 21.56 45.12 4.26
CA VAL A 430 22.06 44.19 5.29
C VAL A 430 21.89 42.76 4.77
N SER A 431 23.01 42.11 4.51
CA SER A 431 23.18 40.69 4.25
C SER A 431 23.18 39.91 5.56
N TYR A 432 22.42 38.82 5.65
CA TYR A 432 22.62 37.80 6.69
C TYR A 432 23.03 36.49 6.03
N ASN A 433 24.29 36.11 6.27
CA ASN A 433 24.81 34.76 6.11
C ASN A 433 24.33 33.93 7.31
N TYR A 434 23.90 32.69 7.06
CA TYR A 434 23.72 31.67 8.09
C TYR A 434 24.75 30.57 7.83
N GLU A 435 25.60 30.35 8.83
CA GLU A 435 26.31 29.08 9.07
C GLU A 435 25.33 28.01 9.56
#